data_AF-A0A6B2DGU9-F1
#
_entry.id   AF-A0A6B2DGU9-F1
#
_cell.length_a   1.000
_cell.length_b   1.000
_cell.length_c   1.000
_cell.angle_alpha   90.00
_cell.angle_beta   90.00
_cell.angle_gamma   90.00
#
_symmetry.space_group_name_H-M   'P 1'
#
loop_
_entity.id
_entity.type
_entity.pdbx_description
1 polymer ?
#
loop_
_entity_poly.entity_id
_entity_poly.type
_entity_poly.pdbx_seq_one_letter_code
_entity_poly.pdbx_strand_id
1 'polypeptide(L)'
;MSQYFSIDGQDVWNPANGPGTLFTRLAEAFVPVAGPSGIGVTPGDPDDHPIDGAAFAKFTDALIAGYRATSHPIQRALLEGFVATAAVLARRGGLALPALDGPAAVSS
;
A
#
# COMPACT_ATOMS: atom_id res chain seq x y z
N MET A 1 -13.90 17.78 -4.21
CA MET A 1 -14.29 16.57 -3.47
C MET A 1 -13.01 15.82 -3.15
N SER A 2 -12.94 15.25 -1.95
CA SER A 2 -11.75 14.57 -1.41
C SER A 2 -12.16 13.21 -0.84
N GLN A 3 -11.19 12.31 -0.73
CA GLN A 3 -11.33 11.00 -0.11
C GLN A 3 -10.58 10.97 1.22
N TYR A 4 -10.92 10.04 2.10
CA TYR A 4 -10.34 9.88 3.42
C TYR A 4 -9.84 8.46 3.58
N PHE A 5 -8.60 8.31 4.02
CA PHE A 5 -7.99 7.01 4.29
C PHE A 5 -7.58 6.97 5.75
N SER A 6 -8.06 5.96 6.47
CA SER A 6 -7.70 5.72 7.86
C SER A 6 -7.17 4.30 8.04
N ILE A 7 -6.13 4.13 8.85
CA ILE A 7 -5.60 2.81 9.25
C ILE A 7 -5.99 2.61 10.70
N ASP A 8 -6.77 1.56 10.98
CA ASP A 8 -7.26 1.23 12.33
C ASP A 8 -7.88 2.45 13.06
N GLY A 9 -8.59 3.29 12.31
CA GLY A 9 -9.24 4.51 12.80
C GLY A 9 -8.33 5.75 12.92
N GLN A 10 -7.06 5.68 12.50
CA GLN A 10 -6.16 6.84 12.43
C GLN A 10 -6.08 7.38 11.01
N ASP A 11 -6.37 8.67 10.83
CA ASP A 11 -6.27 9.33 9.53
C ASP A 11 -4.82 9.38 9.02
N VAL A 12 -4.58 8.87 7.82
CA VAL A 12 -3.24 8.83 7.20
C VAL A 12 -3.14 9.66 5.93
N TRP A 13 -4.26 9.90 5.25
CA TRP A 13 -4.28 10.63 3.98
C TRP A 13 -5.67 11.16 3.62
N ASN A 14 -5.71 12.40 3.13
CA ASN A 14 -6.91 13.05 2.60
C ASN A 14 -6.62 13.65 1.20
N PRO A 15 -6.64 12.84 0.13
CA PRO A 15 -6.40 13.32 -1.23
C PRO A 15 -7.64 13.86 -1.93
N ALA A 16 -7.44 14.55 -3.05
CA ALA A 16 -8.50 14.68 -4.05
C ALA A 16 -8.94 13.30 -4.60
N ASN A 17 -10.17 13.21 -5.13
CA ASN A 17 -10.73 11.93 -5.60
C ASN A 17 -9.86 11.22 -6.66
N GLY A 18 -9.20 11.96 -7.54
CA GLY A 18 -8.36 11.38 -8.60
C GLY A 18 -7.22 10.52 -8.05
N PRO A 19 -6.28 11.09 -7.26
CA PRO A 19 -5.21 10.33 -6.62
C PRO A 19 -5.69 9.19 -5.72
N GLY A 20 -6.75 9.38 -4.93
CA GLY A 20 -7.28 8.32 -4.06
C GLY A 20 -7.86 7.15 -4.87
N THR A 21 -8.64 7.43 -5.91
CA THR A 21 -9.19 6.41 -6.82
C THR A 21 -8.09 5.68 -7.59
N LEU A 22 -7.02 6.38 -8.00
CA LEU A 22 -5.88 5.72 -8.64
C LEU A 22 -5.19 4.77 -7.67
N PHE A 23 -4.98 5.20 -6.43
CA PHE A 23 -4.35 4.37 -5.40
C PHE A 23 -5.15 3.10 -5.11
N THR A 24 -6.47 3.18 -4.94
CA THR A 24 -7.31 2.00 -4.69
C THR A 24 -7.30 1.01 -5.86
N ARG A 25 -7.40 1.49 -7.10
CA ARG A 25 -7.32 0.65 -8.31
C ARG A 25 -5.98 -0.05 -8.47
N LEU A 26 -4.88 0.65 -8.18
CA LEU A 26 -3.55 0.04 -8.20
C LEU A 26 -3.40 -1.00 -7.09
N ALA A 27 -3.93 -0.74 -5.89
CA ALA A 27 -3.91 -1.71 -4.81
C ALA A 27 -4.67 -2.98 -5.18
N GLU A 28 -5.86 -2.87 -5.79
CA GLU A 28 -6.63 -4.00 -6.32
C GLU A 28 -5.83 -4.80 -7.36
N ALA A 29 -5.14 -4.13 -8.28
CA ALA A 29 -4.32 -4.79 -9.29
C ALA A 29 -3.14 -5.60 -8.70
N PHE A 30 -2.65 -5.21 -7.52
CA PHE A 30 -1.56 -5.90 -6.81
C PHE A 30 -2.05 -7.02 -5.88
N VAL A 31 -3.34 -7.14 -5.60
CA VAL A 31 -3.88 -8.21 -4.73
C VAL A 31 -3.47 -9.62 -5.18
N PRO A 32 -3.48 -9.97 -6.48
CA PRO A 32 -3.03 -11.30 -6.93
C PRO A 32 -1.55 -11.59 -6.65
N VAL A 33 -0.74 -10.55 -6.43
CA VAL A 33 0.72 -10.66 -6.24
C VAL A 33 1.10 -10.62 -4.75
N ALA A 34 0.42 -9.79 -3.96
CA ALA A 34 0.79 -9.49 -2.57
C ALA A 34 -0.26 -9.92 -1.53
N GLY A 35 -1.39 -10.47 -1.97
CA GLY A 35 -2.52 -10.83 -1.11
C GLY A 35 -3.47 -9.65 -0.86
N PRO A 36 -4.45 -9.80 0.05
CA PRO A 36 -5.45 -8.76 0.32
C PRO A 36 -4.81 -7.44 0.76
N SER A 37 -5.19 -6.34 0.13
CA SER A 37 -4.67 -5.01 0.48
C SER A 37 -5.15 -4.51 1.84
N GLY A 38 -6.30 -4.98 2.33
CA GLY A 38 -6.93 -4.48 3.55
C GLY A 38 -7.65 -3.14 3.37
N ILE A 39 -7.64 -2.55 2.16
CA ILE A 39 -8.36 -1.30 1.88
C ILE A 39 -9.84 -1.63 1.67
N GLY A 40 -10.70 -0.98 2.47
CA GLY A 40 -12.14 -1.07 2.38
C GLY A 40 -12.81 0.18 1.82
N VAL A 41 -14.14 0.16 1.85
CA VAL A 41 -15.01 1.30 1.58
C VAL A 41 -16.12 1.28 2.63
N THR A 42 -16.37 2.40 3.30
CA THR A 42 -17.43 2.49 4.29
C THR A 42 -18.81 2.35 3.61
N PRO A 43 -19.71 1.49 4.11
CA PRO A 43 -21.04 1.34 3.50
C PRO A 43 -21.81 2.66 3.47
N GLY A 44 -22.16 3.12 2.27
CA GLY A 44 -22.88 4.38 2.06
C GLY A 44 -22.00 5.62 1.95
N ASP A 45 -20.67 5.49 2.12
CA ASP A 45 -19.70 6.57 1.90
C ASP A 45 -18.55 6.08 1.00
N PRO A 46 -18.63 6.34 -0.32
CA PRO A 46 -17.61 5.88 -1.28
C PRO A 46 -16.29 6.67 -1.19
N ASP A 47 -16.26 7.79 -0.46
CA ASP A 47 -15.07 8.61 -0.29
C ASP A 47 -14.32 8.26 1.01
N ASP A 48 -14.87 7.41 1.88
CA ASP A 48 -14.23 6.92 3.11
C ASP A 48 -13.66 5.50 2.95
N HIS A 49 -12.35 5.38 3.16
CA HIS A 49 -11.56 4.18 2.97
C HIS A 49 -10.90 3.73 4.27
N PRO A 50 -11.61 2.95 5.12
CA PRO A 50 -10.99 2.29 6.26
C PRO A 50 -10.03 1.20 5.77
N ILE A 51 -8.87 1.12 6.40
CA ILE A 51 -7.81 0.16 6.09
C ILE A 51 -7.55 -0.72 7.31
N ASP A 52 -7.65 -2.03 7.14
CA ASP A 52 -7.17 -3.01 8.11
C ASP A 52 -5.63 -2.96 8.17
N GLY A 53 -5.07 -2.48 9.27
CA GLY A 53 -3.63 -2.26 9.39
C GLY A 53 -2.80 -3.53 9.26
N ALA A 54 -3.31 -4.66 9.77
CA ALA A 54 -2.60 -5.94 9.71
C ALA A 54 -2.49 -6.48 8.28
N ALA A 55 -3.57 -6.43 7.49
CA ALA A 55 -3.57 -6.80 6.09
C ALA A 55 -2.73 -5.84 5.25
N PHE A 56 -2.90 -4.53 5.46
CA PHE A 56 -2.15 -3.51 4.71
C PHE A 56 -0.64 -3.56 4.98
N ALA A 57 -0.23 -3.84 6.22
CA ALA A 57 1.18 -4.07 6.56
C ALA A 57 1.75 -5.25 5.77
N LYS A 58 1.08 -6.41 5.79
CA LYS A 58 1.53 -7.62 5.08
C LYS A 58 1.58 -7.40 3.57
N PHE A 59 0.55 -6.78 3.01
CA PHE A 59 0.47 -6.44 1.59
C PHE A 59 1.61 -5.51 1.17
N THR A 60 1.83 -4.43 1.92
CA THR A 60 2.89 -3.45 1.64
C THR A 60 4.27 -4.07 1.79
N ASP A 61 4.49 -4.87 2.84
CA ASP A 61 5.77 -5.53 3.10
C ASP A 61 6.12 -6.55 2.01
N ALA A 62 5.14 -7.32 1.51
CA ALA A 62 5.32 -8.25 0.40
C ALA A 62 5.72 -7.54 -0.90
N LEU A 63 5.10 -6.40 -1.22
CA LEU A 63 5.48 -5.61 -2.39
C LEU A 63 6.87 -4.99 -2.26
N ILE A 64 7.25 -4.53 -1.07
CA ILE A 64 8.61 -4.02 -0.80
C ILE A 64 9.64 -5.15 -0.97
N ALA A 65 9.37 -6.34 -0.42
CA ALA A 65 10.24 -7.50 -0.59
C ALA A 65 10.40 -7.85 -2.09
N GLY A 66 9.30 -7.88 -2.84
CA GLY A 66 9.31 -8.10 -4.29
C GLY A 66 10.10 -7.04 -5.06
N TYR A 67 9.92 -5.76 -4.73
CA TYR A 67 10.65 -4.64 -5.34
C TYR A 67 12.17 -4.75 -5.09
N ARG A 68 12.59 -5.13 -3.88
CA ARG A 68 14.01 -5.27 -3.51
C ARG A 68 14.65 -6.51 -4.14
N ALA A 69 13.91 -7.62 -4.25
CA ALA A 69 14.43 -8.89 -4.74
C ALA A 69 14.49 -8.98 -6.27
N THR A 70 13.63 -8.26 -7.00
CA THR A 70 13.59 -8.37 -8.47
C THR A 70 14.78 -7.68 -9.14
N SER A 71 15.45 -8.39 -10.04
CA SER A 71 16.46 -7.84 -10.97
C SER A 71 15.85 -7.41 -12.31
N HIS A 72 14.56 -7.68 -12.55
CA HIS A 72 13.90 -7.36 -13.81
C HIS A 72 13.49 -5.87 -13.85
N PRO A 73 14.04 -5.06 -14.78
CA PRO A 73 13.87 -3.60 -14.76
C PRO A 73 12.41 -3.16 -14.93
N ILE A 74 11.66 -3.81 -15.82
CA ILE A 74 10.24 -3.47 -16.04
C ILE A 74 9.39 -3.77 -14.81
N GLN A 75 9.55 -4.94 -14.18
CA GLN A 75 8.80 -5.28 -12.97
C GLN A 75 9.11 -4.32 -11.83
N ARG A 76 10.38 -3.93 -11.68
CA ARG A 76 10.78 -2.91 -10.72
C ARG A 76 10.04 -1.60 -10.97
N ALA A 77 10.03 -1.11 -12.22
CA ALA A 77 9.34 0.12 -12.59
C ALA A 77 7.82 0.05 -12.42
N LEU A 78 7.19 -1.13 -12.64
CA LEU A 78 5.75 -1.32 -12.41
C LEU A 78 5.38 -1.24 -10.92
N LEU A 79 6.25 -1.69 -10.03
CA LEU A 79 6.08 -1.59 -8.57
C LEU A 79 6.45 -0.19 -8.05
N GLU A 80 7.33 0.50 -8.77
CA GLU A 80 7.85 1.81 -8.40
C GLU A 80 6.74 2.87 -8.28
N GLY A 81 6.90 3.82 -7.36
CA GLY A 81 5.87 4.82 -7.05
C GLY A 81 4.74 4.29 -6.17
N PHE A 82 4.10 3.16 -6.52
CA PHE A 82 3.05 2.57 -5.67
C PHE A 82 3.63 2.07 -4.35
N VAL A 83 4.71 1.29 -4.40
CA VAL A 83 5.39 0.77 -3.20
C VAL A 83 5.85 1.90 -2.28
N ALA A 84 6.41 2.97 -2.85
CA ALA A 84 6.82 4.15 -2.08
C ALA A 84 5.63 4.83 -1.39
N THR A 85 4.52 4.99 -2.10
CA THR A 85 3.30 5.60 -1.57
C THR A 85 2.68 4.75 -0.45
N ALA A 86 2.53 3.44 -0.68
CA ALA A 86 2.00 2.51 0.33
C ALA A 86 2.86 2.48 1.59
N ALA A 87 4.20 2.49 1.45
CA ALA A 87 5.11 2.55 2.59
C ALA A 87 4.92 3.82 3.43
N VAL A 88 4.74 4.98 2.80
CA VAL A 88 4.47 6.25 3.52
C VAL A 88 3.17 6.18 4.30
N LEU A 89 2.09 5.66 3.70
CA LEU A 89 0.80 5.51 4.37
C LEU A 89 0.89 4.55 5.56
N ALA A 90 1.54 3.40 5.38
CA ALA A 90 1.76 2.43 6.43
C ALA A 90 2.53 3.04 7.62
N ARG A 91 3.59 3.83 7.35
CA ARG A 91 4.33 4.53 8.42
C ARG A 91 3.51 5.58 9.14
N ARG A 92 2.67 6.33 8.43
CA ARG A 92 1.75 7.29 9.06
C ARG A 92 0.76 6.59 9.98
N GLY A 93 0.32 5.38 9.62
CA GLY A 93 -0.51 4.52 10.47
C GLY A 93 0.26 3.74 11.55
N GLY A 94 1.55 4.02 11.75
CA GLY A 94 2.36 3.36 12.78
C GLY A 94 2.71 1.89 12.49
N LEU A 95 2.52 1.43 11.25
CA LEU A 95 2.77 0.04 10.88
C LEU A 95 4.27 -0.23 10.69
N ALA A 96 4.70 -1.42 11.09
CA ALA A 96 6.06 -1.92 10.85
C ALA A 96 6.18 -2.53 9.45
N LEU A 97 7.30 -2.25 8.76
CA LEU A 97 7.63 -2.80 7.44
C LEU A 97 9.03 -3.42 7.47
N PRO A 98 9.20 -4.65 7.97
CA PRO A 98 10.49 -5.32 8.06
C PRO A 98 11.24 -5.41 6.73
N ALA A 99 10.55 -5.60 5.60
CA ALA A 99 11.16 -5.63 4.27
C ALA A 99 11.69 -4.26 3.84
N LEU A 100 11.32 -3.16 4.51
CA LEU A 100 11.90 -1.83 4.30
C LEU A 100 13.05 -1.54 5.27
N ASP A 101 12.87 -1.87 6.54
CA ASP A 101 13.83 -1.58 7.61
C ASP A 101 15.00 -2.56 7.66
N GLY A 102 14.80 -3.77 7.14
CA GLY A 102 15.79 -4.83 7.14
C GLY A 102 16.88 -4.67 6.06
N PRO A 103 17.98 -5.43 6.15
CA PRO A 103 18.99 -5.48 5.10
C PRO A 103 18.36 -5.93 3.78
N ALA A 104 18.90 -5.46 2.64
CA ALA A 104 18.43 -5.92 1.34
C ALA A 104 18.72 -7.42 1.26
N ALA A 105 17.69 -8.22 0.97
CA ALA A 105 17.88 -9.64 0.74
C ALA A 105 18.93 -9.78 -0.37
N VAL A 106 20.04 -10.44 -0.04
CA VAL A 106 21.11 -10.71 -1.00
C VAL A 106 20.57 -11.79 -1.92
N SER A 107 20.31 -11.46 -3.19
CA SER A 107 19.94 -12.46 -4.18
C SER A 107 21.12 -13.42 -4.37
N SER A 108 20.92 -14.70 -4.07
CA SER A 108 21.82 -15.81 -4.44
C SER A 108 21.67 -16.18 -5.91
#